data_AF-A0AAU1R696-F1
#
_entry.id   AF-A0AAU1R696-F1
#
_cell.length_a   1.000
_cell.length_b   1.000
_cell.length_c   1.000
_cell.angle_alpha   90.00
_cell.angle_beta   90.00
_cell.angle_gamma   90.00
#
_symmetry.space_group_name_H-M   'P 1'
#
loop_
_entity.id
_entity.type
_entity.pdbx_description
1 polymer ?
#
loop_
_entity_poly.entity_id
_entity_poly.type
_entity_poly.pdbx_seq_one_letter_code
_entity_poly.pdbx_strand_id
1 'polypeptide(L)' 'MAKKPQLGARVDGEVAELAKKRAADLGLSVGDYLARLVRDDASGLRARAVDAAARFLAEHQEVFDDAERAQETARGARAA' A
#
# COMPACT_ATOMS: atom_id res chain seq x y z
N MET A 1 -30.15 6.35 12.95
CA MET A 1 -28.95 6.63 12.12
C MET A 1 -29.39 6.91 10.69
N ALA A 2 -28.85 7.93 10.02
CA ALA A 2 -29.20 8.22 8.63
C ALA A 2 -28.65 7.13 7.68
N LYS A 3 -29.43 6.73 6.67
CA LYS A 3 -29.04 5.70 5.69
C LYS A 3 -27.90 6.23 4.82
N LYS A 4 -26.79 5.49 4.71
CA LYS A 4 -25.71 5.80 3.76
C LYS A 4 -26.26 5.70 2.32
N PRO A 5 -25.94 6.64 1.41
CA PRO A 5 -26.36 6.56 0.02
C PRO A 5 -25.74 5.35 -0.68
N GLN A 6 -26.48 4.73 -1.61
CA GLN A 6 -25.98 3.62 -2.42
C GLN A 6 -25.34 4.16 -3.71
N LEU A 7 -24.13 3.69 -4.04
CA LEU A 7 -23.36 4.15 -5.21
C LEU A 7 -23.83 3.52 -6.53
N GLY A 8 -24.39 2.31 -6.52
CA GLY A 8 -24.98 1.68 -7.72
C GLY A 8 -24.00 1.38 -8.88
N ALA A 9 -22.71 1.12 -8.59
CA ALA A 9 -21.70 0.86 -9.61
C ALA A 9 -21.69 -0.62 -10.08
N ARG A 10 -21.51 -0.84 -11.39
CA ARG A 10 -21.22 -2.16 -11.97
C ARG A 10 -19.72 -2.31 -12.15
N VAL A 11 -19.19 -3.45 -11.75
CA VAL A 11 -17.77 -3.81 -11.90
C VAL A 11 -17.65 -5.23 -12.41
N ASP A 12 -16.49 -5.56 -12.95
CA ASP A 12 -16.15 -6.94 -13.29
C ASP A 12 -16.15 -7.84 -12.04
N GLY A 13 -16.46 -9.12 -12.23
CA GLY A 13 -16.55 -10.11 -11.15
C GLY A 13 -15.23 -10.29 -10.40
N GLU A 14 -14.09 -10.29 -11.09
CA GLU A 14 -12.77 -10.43 -10.47
C GLU A 14 -12.45 -9.21 -9.60
N VAL A 15 -12.82 -8.01 -10.08
CA VAL A 15 -12.65 -6.77 -9.32
C VAL A 15 -13.51 -6.78 -8.05
N ALA A 16 -14.75 -7.29 -8.14
CA ALA A 16 -15.61 -7.43 -6.97
C ALA A 16 -15.02 -8.39 -5.93
N GLU A 17 -14.49 -9.55 -6.35
CA GLU A 17 -13.85 -10.50 -5.42
C GLU A 17 -12.57 -9.93 -4.81
N LEU A 18 -11.76 -9.22 -5.59
CA LEU A 18 -10.59 -8.53 -5.07
C LEU A 18 -10.98 -7.50 -4.01
N ALA A 19 -11.99 -6.67 -4.26
CA ALA A 19 -12.47 -5.68 -3.31
C ALA A 19 -12.96 -6.33 -1.99
N LYS A 20 -13.68 -7.46 -2.08
CA LYS A 20 -14.12 -8.22 -0.91
C LYS A 20 -12.94 -8.74 -0.09
N LYS A 21 -11.98 -9.38 -0.74
CA LYS A 21 -10.78 -9.92 -0.07
C LYS A 21 -9.98 -8.83 0.62
N ARG A 22 -9.72 -7.71 -0.08
CA ARG A 22 -8.96 -6.58 0.48
C ARG A 22 -9.70 -5.90 1.63
N ALA A 23 -11.02 -5.76 1.54
CA ALA A 23 -11.82 -5.25 2.65
C ALA A 23 -11.73 -6.18 3.88
N ALA A 24 -11.81 -7.51 3.67
CA ALA A 24 -11.67 -8.49 4.74
C ALA A 24 -10.29 -8.47 5.40
N ASP A 25 -9.20 -8.41 4.60
CA ASP A 25 -7.82 -8.29 5.10
C ASP A 25 -7.64 -7.07 6.04
N LEU A 26 -8.43 -6.02 5.82
CA LEU A 26 -8.40 -4.76 6.59
C LEU A 26 -9.47 -4.69 7.69
N GLY A 27 -10.32 -5.72 7.85
CA GLY A 27 -11.43 -5.72 8.80
C GLY A 27 -12.53 -4.69 8.47
N LEU A 28 -12.69 -4.34 7.20
CA LEU A 28 -13.65 -3.33 6.72
C LEU A 28 -14.82 -3.96 5.97
N SER A 29 -15.97 -3.27 5.98
CA SER A 29 -17.00 -3.55 4.98
C SER A 29 -16.50 -3.14 3.59
N VAL A 30 -17.00 -3.79 2.53
CA VAL A 30 -16.64 -3.40 1.15
C VAL A 30 -16.95 -1.93 0.88
N GLY A 31 -18.09 -1.44 1.39
CA GLY A 31 -18.46 -0.03 1.24
C GLY A 31 -17.48 0.92 1.93
N ASP A 32 -17.02 0.61 3.14
CA ASP A 32 -16.06 1.45 3.86
C ASP A 32 -14.65 1.36 3.26
N TYR A 33 -14.26 0.20 2.74
CA TYR A 33 -13.03 0.04 1.96
C TYR A 33 -13.03 0.90 0.69
N LEU A 34 -14.11 0.85 -0.11
CA LEU A 34 -14.25 1.69 -1.30
C LEU A 34 -14.27 3.18 -0.97
N ALA A 35 -14.98 3.57 0.08
CA ALA A 35 -15.03 4.97 0.51
C ALA A 35 -13.65 5.48 0.95
N ARG A 36 -12.84 4.64 1.61
CA ARG A 36 -11.46 4.96 1.92
C ARG A 36 -10.62 5.10 0.66
N LEU A 37 -10.69 4.13 -0.25
CA LEU A 37 -9.94 4.13 -1.50
C LEU A 37 -10.19 5.42 -2.30
N VAL A 38 -11.45 5.82 -2.45
CA VAL A 38 -11.85 7.05 -3.16
C VAL A 38 -11.32 8.31 -2.45
N ARG A 39 -11.34 8.36 -1.12
CA ARG A 39 -10.80 9.52 -0.37
C ARG A 39 -9.27 9.60 -0.46
N ASP A 40 -8.58 8.48 -0.35
CA ASP A 40 -7.12 8.42 -0.42
C ASP A 40 -6.63 8.82 -1.82
N ASP A 41 -7.37 8.43 -2.85
CA ASP A 41 -7.16 8.85 -4.24
C ASP A 41 -7.44 10.35 -4.45
N ALA A 42 -8.65 10.81 -4.10
CA ALA A 42 -9.06 12.20 -4.30
C ALA A 42 -8.24 13.21 -3.49
N SER A 43 -7.75 12.81 -2.31
CA SER A 43 -6.85 13.65 -1.52
C SER A 43 -5.44 13.71 -2.09
N GLY A 44 -5.07 12.85 -3.04
CA GLY A 44 -3.69 12.70 -3.51
C GLY A 44 -2.74 12.20 -2.41
N LEU A 45 -3.27 11.65 -1.31
CA LEU A 45 -2.47 11.14 -0.20
C LEU A 45 -1.55 10.03 -0.68
N ARG A 46 -2.04 9.15 -1.56
CA ARG A 46 -1.25 8.06 -2.13
C ARG A 46 -0.03 8.57 -2.89
N ALA A 47 -0.21 9.54 -3.79
CA ALA A 47 0.89 10.11 -4.57
C ALA A 47 1.93 10.75 -3.63
N ARG A 48 1.49 11.58 -2.69
CA ARG A 48 2.37 12.25 -1.72
C ARG A 48 3.12 11.26 -0.83
N ALA A 49 2.49 10.16 -0.42
CA ALA A 49 3.15 9.12 0.36
C ALA A 49 4.24 8.39 -0.45
N VAL A 50 3.97 8.08 -1.72
CA VAL A 50 4.97 7.48 -2.61
C VAL A 50 6.13 8.44 -2.86
N ASP A 51 5.86 9.72 -3.13
CA ASP A 51 6.89 10.73 -3.34
C ASP A 51 7.74 10.97 -2.08
N ALA A 52 7.14 10.88 -0.90
CA ALA A 52 7.87 10.95 0.37
C ALA A 52 8.76 9.72 0.57
N ALA A 53 8.26 8.52 0.28
CA ALA A 53 9.05 7.30 0.35
C ALA A 53 10.23 7.31 -0.64
N ALA A 54 9.99 7.77 -1.87
CA ALA A 54 11.04 7.91 -2.89
C ALA A 54 12.14 8.89 -2.44
N ARG A 55 11.76 10.05 -1.91
CA ARG A 55 12.72 11.03 -1.36
C ARG A 55 13.50 10.46 -0.18
N PHE A 56 12.83 9.80 0.75
CA PHE A 56 13.49 9.16 1.89
C PHE A 56 14.56 8.14 1.45
N LEU A 57 14.23 7.29 0.48
CA LEU A 57 15.16 6.32 -0.09
C LEU A 57 16.36 7.01 -0.76
N ALA A 58 16.11 8.08 -1.53
CA ALA A 58 17.18 8.82 -2.19
C ALA A 58 18.11 9.54 -1.20
N GLU A 59 17.54 10.17 -0.16
CA GLU A 59 18.30 10.89 0.87
C GLU A 59 19.16 9.96 1.74
N HIS A 60 18.77 8.69 1.89
CA HIS A 60 19.44 7.72 2.76
C HIS A 60 20.09 6.57 1.98
N GLN A 61 20.29 6.74 0.68
CA GLN A 61 20.78 5.67 -0.20
C GLN A 61 22.09 5.05 0.32
N GLU A 62 23.06 5.89 0.73
CA GLU A 62 24.36 5.43 1.23
C GLU A 62 24.23 4.52 2.48
N VAL A 63 23.28 4.82 3.37
CA VAL A 63 23.03 4.01 4.58
C VAL A 63 22.46 2.63 4.20
N PHE A 64 21.56 2.59 3.22
CA PHE A 64 21.02 1.33 2.71
C PHE A 64 22.10 0.50 2.00
N ASP A 65 22.92 1.14 1.16
CA ASP A 65 24.02 0.49 0.44
C ASP A 65 25.09 -0.06 1.40
N ASP A 66 25.41 0.67 2.48
CA ASP A 66 26.30 0.20 3.54
C ASP A 66 25.69 -1.00 4.29
N ALA A 67 24.40 -0.94 4.62
CA ALA A 67 23.70 -2.04 5.28
C ALA A 67 23.65 -3.31 4.42
N GLU A 68 23.41 -3.20 3.11
CA GLU A 68 23.41 -4.32 2.18
C GLU A 68 24.81 -4.95 2.04
N ARG A 69 25.85 -4.13 1.84
CA ARG A 69 27.25 -4.62 1.76
C ARG A 69 27.69 -5.35 3.03
N ALA A 70 27.29 -4.84 4.21
CA ALA A 70 27.56 -5.50 5.48
C ALA A 70 26.87 -6.87 5.61
N GLN A 71 25.67 -7.03 5.04
CA GLN A 71 24.96 -8.31 5.00
C GLN A 71 25.61 -9.30 4.01
N GLU A 72 26.06 -8.83 2.85
CA GLU A 72 26.72 -9.66 1.84
C GLU A 72 28.05 -10.22 2.36
N THR A 73 28.86 -9.39 3.03
CA THR A 73 30.10 -9.84 3.69
C THR A 73 29.82 -10.87 4.78
N ALA A 74 28.79 -10.67 5.60
CA ALA A 74 28.39 -11.64 6.62
C ALA A 74 27.87 -12.97 6.04
N ARG A 75 27.22 -12.97 4.87
CA ARG A 75 26.80 -14.20 4.17
C ARG A 75 27.97 -14.91 3.51
N GLY A 76 28.88 -14.19 2.86
CA GLY A 76 30.10 -14.75 2.26
C GLY A 76 31.00 -15.43 3.29
N ALA A 77 31.12 -14.86 4.49
CA ALA A 77 31.87 -15.46 5.60
C ALA A 77 31.26 -16.76 6.16
N ARG A 78 29.98 -17.03 5.93
CA ARG A 78 29.32 -18.29 6.35
C ARG A 78 29.34 -19.39 5.28
N ALA A 79 29.74 -19.06 4.05
CA ALA A 79 29.79 -19.99 2.93
C ALA A 79 31.20 -20.51 2.62
N ALA A 80 32.22 -20.06 3.37
CA ALA A 80 33.63 -20.44 3.25
C ALA A 80 34.05 -21.45 4.33
#